data_AF-A0A3D3ETI6-F1
#
_entry.id   AF-A0A3D3ETI6-F1
#
_cell.length_a   1.000
_cell.length_b   1.000
_cell.length_c   1.000
_cell.angle_alpha   90.00
_cell.angle_beta   90.00
_cell.angle_gamma   90.00
#
_symmetry.space_group_name_H-M   'P 1'
#
loop_
_entity.id
_entity.type
_entity.pdbx_description
1 polymer ?
#
loop_
_entity_poly.entity_id
_entity_poly.type
_entity_poly.pdbx_seq_one_letter_code
_entity_poly.pdbx_strand_id
1 'polypeptide(L)'
;MNEVGIKYKRSSSNDLVPVVDLFAGPGGLSEGFSSLTVNNEAFFRIGLSIEKEKNAHSTLELRSFFRQFSPNERPDDYYRFLKQEISIDELYTRYPSQYKKASSEAKLAALGKNTNEDIIDQWILDFQSIQSPKSETLVLRLYRSDRTLCNHVYCSVNG
;
A
#
# COMPACT_ATOMS: atom_id res chain seq x y z
N MET A 1 -19.81 13.14 -25.91
CA MET A 1 -19.71 12.28 -24.72
C MET A 1 -18.62 12.87 -23.87
N ASN A 2 -18.98 13.38 -22.70
CA ASN A 2 -18.08 14.16 -21.86
C ASN A 2 -17.19 13.20 -21.08
N GLU A 3 -15.88 13.28 -21.31
CA GLU A 3 -14.89 12.64 -20.45
C GLU A 3 -14.99 13.27 -19.05
N VAL A 4 -15.55 12.53 -18.10
CA VAL A 4 -15.43 12.86 -16.68
C VAL A 4 -14.04 12.41 -16.22
N GLY A 5 -13.02 13.15 -16.67
CA GLY A 5 -11.67 13.01 -16.17
C GLY A 5 -11.57 13.69 -14.81
N ILE A 6 -11.23 12.93 -13.76
CA ILE A 6 -10.84 13.50 -12.47
C ILE A 6 -9.60 14.36 -12.71
N LYS A 7 -9.75 15.68 -12.73
CA LYS A 7 -8.64 16.63 -12.88
C LYS A 7 -7.97 16.86 -11.53
N TYR A 8 -7.09 15.94 -11.12
CA TYR A 8 -6.17 16.19 -10.01
C TYR A 8 -5.08 17.16 -10.48
N LYS A 9 -4.96 18.33 -9.84
CA LYS A 9 -3.96 19.35 -10.18
C LYS A 9 -2.81 19.27 -9.17
N ARG A 10 -1.69 18.63 -9.55
CA ARG A 10 -0.45 18.63 -8.74
C ARG A 10 -0.05 20.07 -8.40
N SER A 11 0.15 20.34 -7.11
CA SER A 11 0.69 21.62 -6.63
C SER A 11 2.20 21.72 -6.84
N SER A 12 2.92 20.59 -6.92
CA SER A 12 4.32 20.52 -7.34
C SER A 12 4.67 19.24 -8.09
N SER A 13 5.77 19.29 -8.85
CA SER A 13 6.35 18.14 -9.55
C SER A 13 7.04 17.13 -8.63
N ASN A 14 6.79 17.14 -7.31
CA ASN A 14 7.36 16.15 -6.39
C ASN A 14 6.35 15.54 -5.39
N ASP A 15 5.07 15.92 -5.46
CA ASP A 15 4.06 15.40 -4.53
C ASP A 15 3.48 14.06 -5.02
N LEU A 16 3.89 12.98 -4.34
CA LEU A 16 3.29 11.65 -4.47
C LEU A 16 1.89 11.66 -3.85
N VAL A 17 0.94 11.02 -4.51
CA VAL A 17 -0.40 10.84 -3.96
C VAL A 17 -0.39 9.68 -2.95
N PRO A 18 -0.63 9.93 -1.65
CA PRO A 18 -0.63 8.87 -0.65
C PRO A 18 -1.89 7.99 -0.78
N VAL A 19 -1.73 6.69 -0.55
CA VAL A 19 -2.79 5.68 -0.65
C VAL A 19 -2.87 4.86 0.64
N VAL A 20 -4.09 4.71 1.15
CA VAL A 20 -4.47 3.74 2.19
C VAL A 20 -5.36 2.67 1.57
N ASP A 21 -4.95 1.40 1.66
CA ASP A 21 -5.63 0.24 1.07
C ASP A 21 -6.26 -0.63 2.17
N LEU A 22 -7.57 -0.49 2.40
CA LEU A 22 -8.25 -1.08 3.56
C LEU A 22 -8.61 -2.57 3.42
N PHE A 23 -8.56 -3.12 2.21
CA PHE A 23 -8.89 -4.53 1.92
C PHE A 23 -7.88 -5.09 0.92
N ALA A 24 -6.60 -5.01 1.31
CA ALA A 24 -5.49 -5.11 0.38
C ALA A 24 -5.37 -6.49 -0.28
N GLY A 25 -5.90 -7.55 0.35
CA GLY A 25 -5.68 -8.93 -0.10
C GLY A 25 -4.18 -9.20 -0.21
N PRO A 26 -3.72 -9.88 -1.27
CA PRO A 26 -2.29 -10.07 -1.54
C PRO A 26 -1.60 -8.86 -2.22
N GLY A 27 -2.23 -7.68 -2.25
CA GLY A 27 -1.60 -6.42 -2.68
C GLY A 27 -1.58 -6.13 -4.19
N GLY A 28 -2.42 -6.79 -4.99
CA GLY A 28 -2.45 -6.58 -6.45
C GLY A 28 -2.86 -5.16 -6.87
N LEU A 29 -3.75 -4.52 -6.10
CA LEU A 29 -4.15 -3.14 -6.35
C LEU A 29 -2.99 -2.17 -6.05
N SER A 30 -2.35 -2.35 -4.90
CA SER A 30 -1.24 -1.52 -4.43
C SER A 30 -0.05 -1.61 -5.40
N GLU A 31 0.17 -2.76 -6.04
CA GLU A 31 1.14 -2.89 -7.15
C GLU A 31 0.75 -2.12 -8.39
N GLY A 32 -0.53 -2.17 -8.80
CA GLY A 32 -1.03 -1.39 -9.94
C GLY A 32 -0.79 0.10 -9.74
N PHE A 33 -1.10 0.63 -8.56
CA PHE A 33 -0.80 2.02 -8.18
C PHE A 33 0.70 2.32 -8.20
N SER A 34 1.53 1.42 -7.64
CA SER A 34 2.99 1.59 -7.60
C SER A 34 3.65 1.55 -8.98
N SER A 35 2.98 0.96 -9.99
CA SER A 35 3.49 0.87 -11.36
C SER A 35 3.33 2.17 -12.14
N LEU A 36 2.41 3.06 -11.74
CA LEU A 36 2.17 4.29 -12.45
C LEU A 36 3.30 5.29 -12.16
N THR A 37 4.02 5.63 -13.22
CA THR A 37 5.03 6.69 -13.20
C THR A 37 4.64 7.82 -14.13
N VAL A 38 4.93 9.05 -13.72
CA VAL A 38 4.76 10.27 -14.51
C VAL A 38 6.08 11.02 -14.46
N ASN A 39 6.65 11.34 -15.63
CA ASN A 39 7.98 11.96 -15.73
C ASN A 39 9.09 11.16 -15.01
N ASN A 40 9.06 9.84 -15.12
CA ASN A 40 9.98 8.90 -14.45
C ASN A 40 9.93 8.88 -12.92
N GLU A 41 8.92 9.52 -12.31
CA GLU A 41 8.68 9.49 -10.88
C GLU A 41 7.43 8.68 -10.58
N ALA A 42 7.41 7.96 -9.45
CA ALA A 42 6.19 7.32 -8.97
C ALA A 42 5.07 8.37 -8.85
N PHE A 43 3.83 8.01 -9.18
CA PHE A 43 2.70 8.92 -9.00
C PHE A 43 2.01 8.69 -7.65
N PHE A 44 1.93 7.43 -7.22
CA PHE A 44 1.29 7.03 -5.97
C PHE A 44 2.30 6.49 -4.96
N ARG A 45 2.04 6.76 -3.68
CA ARG A 45 2.76 6.16 -2.55
C ARG A 45 1.80 5.34 -1.71
N ILE A 46 1.99 4.03 -1.72
CA ILE A 46 1.29 3.15 -0.77
C ILE A 46 1.87 3.38 0.61
N GLY A 47 1.01 3.78 1.54
CA GLY A 47 1.41 4.15 2.89
C GLY A 47 0.97 3.18 3.96
N LEU A 48 -0.23 2.63 3.78
CA LEU A 48 -0.87 1.70 4.71
C LEU A 48 -1.75 0.75 3.90
N SER A 49 -1.62 -0.55 4.16
CA SER A 49 -2.41 -1.62 3.58
C SER A 49 -2.88 -2.52 4.72
N ILE A 50 -4.19 -2.71 4.85
CA ILE A 50 -4.81 -3.51 5.90
C ILE A 50 -5.41 -4.76 5.27
N GLU A 51 -5.08 -5.92 5.83
CA GLU A 51 -5.62 -7.21 5.42
C GLU A 51 -5.91 -8.04 6.68
N LYS A 52 -6.97 -8.85 6.67
CA LYS A 52 -7.38 -9.68 7.82
C LYS A 52 -6.88 -11.13 7.71
N GLU A 53 -6.72 -11.65 6.49
CA GLU A 53 -6.36 -13.05 6.25
C GLU A 53 -4.85 -13.23 6.26
N LYS A 54 -4.36 -14.04 7.20
CA LYS A 54 -2.92 -14.24 7.45
C LYS A 54 -2.13 -14.60 6.18
N ASN A 55 -2.65 -15.51 5.35
CA ASN A 55 -1.96 -15.93 4.12
C ASN A 55 -1.87 -14.81 3.07
N ALA A 56 -2.93 -14.01 2.94
CA ALA A 56 -2.95 -12.87 2.04
C ALA A 56 -2.01 -11.77 2.56
N HIS A 57 -2.04 -11.50 3.87
CA HIS A 57 -1.13 -10.58 4.54
C HIS A 57 0.35 -10.97 4.38
N SER A 58 0.71 -12.24 4.54
CA SER A 58 2.10 -12.69 4.31
C SER A 58 2.55 -12.41 2.87
N THR A 59 1.66 -12.58 1.89
CA THR A 59 1.95 -12.24 0.50
C THR A 59 2.07 -10.72 0.30
N LEU A 60 1.14 -9.95 0.88
CA LEU A 60 1.13 -8.49 0.85
C LEU A 60 2.43 -7.90 1.42
N GLU A 61 2.86 -8.39 2.58
CA GLU A 61 4.08 -7.94 3.25
C GLU A 61 5.33 -8.30 2.44
N LEU A 62 5.45 -9.54 1.96
CA LEU A 62 6.59 -9.94 1.11
C LEU A 62 6.69 -9.09 -0.16
N ARG A 63 5.54 -8.76 -0.78
CA ARG A 63 5.51 -7.90 -1.97
C ARG A 63 5.81 -6.45 -1.63
N SER A 64 5.32 -5.94 -0.50
CA SER A 64 5.72 -4.62 0.01
C SER A 64 7.22 -4.55 0.28
N PHE A 65 7.78 -5.57 0.93
CA PHE A 65 9.22 -5.74 1.17
C PHE A 65 10.02 -5.65 -0.14
N PHE A 66 9.62 -6.39 -1.17
CA PHE A 66 10.28 -6.35 -2.47
C PHE A 66 10.21 -4.97 -3.14
N ARG A 67 9.11 -4.21 -2.94
CA ARG A 67 8.98 -2.84 -3.45
C ARG A 67 9.87 -1.81 -2.74
N GLN A 68 10.40 -2.13 -1.55
CA GLN A 68 11.31 -1.22 -0.84
C GLN A 68 12.69 -1.10 -1.49
N PHE A 69 12.99 -1.94 -2.49
CA PHE A 69 14.24 -1.90 -3.25
C PHE A 69 14.03 -1.20 -4.58
N SER A 70 15.01 -0.37 -4.97
CA SER A 70 15.08 0.15 -6.33
C SER A 70 15.12 -1.02 -7.34
N PRO A 71 14.56 -0.89 -8.55
CA PRO A 71 14.56 -1.97 -9.53
C PRO A 71 15.93 -2.61 -9.80
N ASN A 72 17.00 -1.82 -9.72
CA ASN A 72 18.39 -2.26 -9.95
C ASN A 72 19.13 -2.73 -8.68
N GLU A 73 18.49 -2.67 -7.50
CA GLU A 73 19.09 -2.97 -6.19
C GLU A 73 18.35 -4.11 -5.47
N ARG A 74 17.53 -4.86 -6.21
CA ARG A 74 16.78 -5.99 -5.64
C ARG A 74 17.75 -7.10 -5.24
N PRO A 75 17.65 -7.62 -4.01
CA PRO A 75 18.62 -8.59 -3.50
C PRO A 75 18.38 -9.99 -4.10
N ASP A 76 19.47 -10.67 -4.44
CA ASP A 76 19.42 -12.08 -4.88
C ASP A 76 18.78 -13.00 -3.85
N ASP A 77 18.94 -12.67 -2.56
CA ASP A 77 18.34 -13.40 -1.45
C ASP A 77 16.80 -13.51 -1.55
N TYR A 78 16.13 -12.55 -2.17
CA TYR A 78 14.70 -12.66 -2.45
C TYR A 78 14.41 -13.88 -3.35
N TYR A 79 15.19 -14.06 -4.42
CA TYR A 79 15.03 -15.19 -5.34
C TYR A 79 15.48 -16.51 -4.71
N ARG A 80 16.48 -16.48 -3.82
CA ARG A 80 16.88 -17.65 -3.02
C ARG A 80 15.76 -18.09 -2.08
N PHE A 81 15.06 -17.15 -1.45
CA PHE A 81 13.85 -17.44 -0.68
C PHE A 81 12.76 -18.08 -1.55
N LEU A 82 12.50 -17.55 -2.76
CA LEU A 82 11.52 -18.16 -3.68
C LEU A 82 11.89 -19.59 -4.10
N LYS A 83 13.19 -19.91 -4.15
CA LYS A 83 13.72 -21.25 -4.39
C LYS A 83 13.78 -22.13 -3.13
N GLN A 84 13.31 -21.62 -1.98
CA GLN A 84 13.33 -22.30 -0.68
C GLN A 84 14.75 -22.60 -0.16
N GLU A 85 15.75 -21.84 -0.62
CA GLU A 85 17.15 -22.00 -0.18
C GLU A 85 17.42 -21.28 1.16
N ILE A 86 16.61 -20.29 1.51
CA ILE A 86 16.63 -19.58 2.79
C ILE A 86 15.19 -19.40 3.31
N SER A 87 15.03 -19.22 4.62
CA SER A 87 13.72 -18.95 5.22
C SER A 87 13.30 -17.49 5.05
N ILE A 88 12.02 -17.19 5.25
CA ILE A 88 11.51 -15.80 5.26
C ILE A 88 12.11 -14.98 6.40
N ASP A 89 12.29 -15.60 7.57
CA ASP A 89 12.90 -14.95 8.74
C ASP A 89 14.36 -14.59 8.47
N GLU A 90 15.09 -15.48 7.78
CA GLU A 90 16.46 -15.21 7.36
C GLU A 90 16.51 -14.06 6.35
N LEU A 91 15.62 -14.05 5.36
CA LEU A 91 15.50 -12.95 4.40
C LEU A 91 15.26 -11.62 5.12
N TYR A 92 14.29 -11.55 6.03
CA TYR A 92 13.96 -10.33 6.75
C TYR A 92 15.06 -9.88 7.72
N THR A 93 15.80 -10.83 8.33
CA THR A 93 16.94 -10.53 9.21
C THR A 93 18.09 -9.88 8.43
N ARG A 94 18.30 -10.25 7.16
CA ARG A 94 19.33 -9.66 6.31
C ARG A 94 18.99 -8.25 5.83
N TYR A 95 17.71 -7.90 5.75
CA TYR A 95 17.23 -6.61 5.25
C TYR A 95 16.26 -5.93 6.24
N PRO A 96 16.71 -5.62 7.47
CA PRO A 96 15.83 -5.18 8.55
C PRO A 96 15.18 -3.82 8.26
N SER A 97 15.86 -2.93 7.53
CA SER A 97 15.33 -1.61 7.17
C SER A 97 14.16 -1.71 6.20
N GLN A 98 14.26 -2.56 5.18
CA GLN A 98 13.20 -2.80 4.20
C GLN A 98 12.05 -3.57 4.82
N TYR A 99 12.35 -4.58 5.64
CA TYR A 99 11.32 -5.31 6.39
C TYR A 99 10.54 -4.41 7.35
N LYS A 100 11.22 -3.50 8.08
CA LYS A 100 10.56 -2.54 8.96
C LYS A 100 9.59 -1.63 8.19
N LYS A 101 9.96 -1.18 6.99
CA LYS A 101 9.06 -0.38 6.14
C LYS A 101 7.87 -1.22 5.67
N ALA A 102 8.11 -2.44 5.21
CA ALA A 102 7.07 -3.35 4.73
C ALA A 102 6.05 -3.72 5.82
N SER A 103 6.50 -4.08 7.01
CA SER A 103 5.65 -4.38 8.18
C SER A 103 4.95 -3.15 8.78
N SER A 104 5.47 -1.95 8.50
CA SER A 104 4.78 -0.70 8.82
C SER A 104 3.67 -0.39 7.83
N GLU A 105 3.87 -0.71 6.54
CA GLU A 105 2.89 -0.57 5.47
C GLU A 105 1.79 -1.64 5.55
N ALA A 106 2.14 -2.93 5.67
CA ALA A 106 1.22 -4.06 5.61
C ALA A 106 0.78 -4.51 7.02
N LYS A 107 -0.44 -4.14 7.42
CA LYS A 107 -1.02 -4.46 8.74
C LYS A 107 -2.01 -5.61 8.68
N LEU A 108 -1.84 -6.58 9.58
CA LEU A 108 -2.79 -7.66 9.79
C LEU A 108 -3.88 -7.22 10.77
N ALA A 109 -5.05 -6.83 10.27
CA ALA A 109 -6.20 -6.45 11.10
C ALA A 109 -7.53 -6.64 10.36
N ALA A 110 -8.60 -6.92 11.11
CA ALA A 110 -9.97 -6.92 10.60
C ALA A 110 -10.65 -5.57 10.90
N LEU A 111 -11.40 -5.05 9.92
CA LEU A 111 -12.24 -3.85 10.06
C LEU A 111 -13.64 -4.22 10.57
N GLY A 112 -14.17 -3.44 11.51
CA GLY A 112 -15.57 -3.49 11.94
C GLY A 112 -15.76 -3.22 13.44
N LYS A 113 -17.00 -2.89 13.84
CA LYS A 113 -17.42 -2.37 15.17
C LYS A 113 -16.94 -3.10 16.42
N ASN A 114 -16.37 -4.30 16.29
CA ASN A 114 -15.92 -5.14 17.40
C ASN A 114 -14.47 -5.59 17.27
N THR A 115 -13.71 -5.07 16.32
CA THR A 115 -12.34 -5.51 16.05
C THR A 115 -11.47 -4.33 15.61
N ASN A 116 -10.47 -4.01 16.43
CA ASN A 116 -9.32 -3.18 16.05
C ASN A 116 -9.63 -1.77 15.50
N GLU A 117 -10.82 -1.19 15.73
CA GLU A 117 -11.14 0.14 15.21
C GLU A 117 -10.16 1.21 15.74
N ASP A 118 -9.92 1.24 17.06
CA ASP A 118 -9.02 2.22 17.67
C ASP A 118 -7.58 2.15 17.12
N ILE A 119 -7.06 0.94 16.88
CA ILE A 119 -5.68 0.77 16.39
C ILE A 119 -5.57 1.06 14.89
N ILE A 120 -6.61 0.77 14.11
CA ILE A 120 -6.66 1.11 12.69
C ILE A 120 -6.74 2.62 12.51
N ASP A 121 -7.59 3.29 13.27
CA ASP A 121 -7.69 4.75 13.28
C ASP A 121 -6.36 5.37 13.67
N GLN A 122 -5.69 4.83 14.69
CA GLN A 122 -4.34 5.28 15.06
C GLN A 122 -3.35 5.14 13.91
N TRP A 123 -3.32 4.01 13.19
CA TRP A 123 -2.42 3.85 12.04
C TRP A 123 -2.73 4.84 10.90
N ILE A 124 -4.01 5.14 10.67
CA ILE A 124 -4.42 6.13 9.66
C ILE A 124 -3.96 7.52 10.09
N LEU A 125 -4.15 7.89 11.36
CA LEU A 125 -3.70 9.17 11.92
C LEU A 125 -2.17 9.30 11.88
N ASP A 126 -1.44 8.25 12.25
CA ASP A 126 0.02 8.20 12.17
C ASP A 126 0.47 8.41 10.73
N PHE A 127 -0.15 7.72 9.77
CA PHE A 127 0.16 7.86 8.36
C PHE A 127 -0.11 9.28 7.82
N GLN A 128 -1.22 9.89 8.24
CA GLN A 128 -1.58 11.26 7.89
C GLN A 128 -0.59 12.28 8.49
N SER A 129 -0.14 12.07 9.72
CA SER A 129 0.81 12.96 10.41
C SER A 129 2.19 13.01 9.73
N ILE A 130 2.55 11.95 9.00
CA ILE A 130 3.80 11.84 8.25
C ILE A 130 3.71 12.54 6.88
N GLN A 131 2.51 12.90 6.42
CA GLN A 131 2.33 13.66 5.18
C GLN A 131 2.63 15.15 5.40
N SER A 132 3.24 15.79 4.41
CA SER A 132 3.45 17.25 4.43
C SER A 132 2.08 17.96 4.43
N PRO A 133 1.87 19.07 5.16
CA PRO A 133 0.57 19.72 5.34
C PRO A 133 -0.07 20.30 4.04
N LYS A 134 0.52 20.04 2.87
CA LYS A 134 0.04 20.48 1.55
C LYS A 134 -0.41 19.35 0.62
N SER A 135 -0.35 18.08 1.02
CA SER A 135 -0.75 16.95 0.17
C SER A 135 -2.15 16.47 0.52
N GLU A 136 -3.10 16.67 -0.40
CA GLU A 136 -4.41 16.01 -0.38
C GLU A 136 -4.23 14.50 -0.24
N THR A 137 -4.77 13.91 0.83
CA THR A 137 -4.68 12.46 1.07
C THR A 137 -5.84 11.75 0.39
N LEU A 138 -5.55 10.87 -0.58
CA LEU A 138 -6.58 10.04 -1.19
C LEU A 138 -6.79 8.76 -0.38
N VAL A 139 -7.92 8.69 0.31
CA VAL A 139 -8.38 7.45 0.93
C VAL A 139 -9.19 6.68 -0.10
N LEU A 140 -8.66 5.57 -0.59
CA LEU A 140 -9.36 4.70 -1.52
C LEU A 140 -10.11 3.62 -0.74
N ARG A 141 -11.44 3.76 -0.69
CA ARG A 141 -12.32 2.78 -0.02
C ARG A 141 -12.94 1.86 -1.07
N LEU A 142 -12.39 0.65 -1.22
CA LEU A 142 -13.03 -0.40 -2.01
C LEU A 142 -13.96 -1.22 -1.12
N TYR A 143 -15.27 -1.04 -1.25
CA TYR A 143 -16.23 -1.97 -0.67
C TYR A 143 -16.34 -3.21 -1.56
N ARG A 144 -15.91 -4.37 -1.05
CA ARG A 144 -16.31 -5.65 -1.65
C ARG A 144 -17.69 -6.02 -1.11
N SER A 145 -18.74 -5.61 -1.84
CA SER A 145 -20.06 -6.20 -1.66
C SER A 145 -20.14 -7.51 -2.43
N ASP A 146 -20.83 -8.47 -1.86
CA ASP A 146 -20.88 -9.87 -2.27
C ASP A 146 -21.18 -10.04 -3.77
N ARG A 147 -20.39 -10.91 -4.42
CA ARG A 147 -20.58 -11.49 -5.77
C ARG A 147 -21.41 -10.65 -6.76
N THR A 148 -20.88 -9.55 -7.28
CA THR A 148 -21.10 -9.10 -8.67
C THR A 148 -20.29 -7.82 -8.93
N LEU A 149 -19.79 -7.71 -10.15
CA LEU A 149 -18.88 -6.67 -10.66
C LEU A 149 -19.32 -5.23 -10.33
N CYS A 150 -18.42 -4.47 -9.68
CA CYS A 150 -18.04 -3.10 -10.05
C CYS A 150 -16.98 -2.56 -9.08
N ASN A 151 -15.74 -2.36 -9.56
CA ASN A 151 -14.71 -1.62 -8.83
C ASN A 151 -15.07 -0.13 -8.82
N HIS A 152 -15.83 0.33 -7.82
CA HIS A 152 -15.96 1.77 -7.57
C HIS A 152 -14.82 2.21 -6.66
N VAL A 153 -13.82 2.87 -7.25
CA VAL A 153 -12.76 3.58 -6.55
C VAL A 153 -13.36 4.88 -6.04
N TYR A 154 -13.74 4.94 -4.76
CA TYR A 154 -14.17 6.19 -4.14
C TYR A 154 -12.93 6.99 -3.71
N CYS A 155 -12.80 8.17 -4.29
CA CYS A 155 -11.80 9.16 -3.99
C CYS A 155 -12.47 10.26 -3.16
N SER A 156 -12.22 10.32 -1.85
CA SER A 156 -12.67 11.43 -1.01
C SER A 156 -11.48 12.34 -0.74
N VAL A 157 -11.61 13.60 -1.14
CA VAL A 157 -10.67 14.67 -0.80
C VAL A 157 -11.23 15.35 0.44
N ASN A 158 -10.52 15.29 1.56
CA ASN A 158 -10.88 16.14 2.71
C ASN A 158 -10.36 17.54 2.40
N GLY A 159 -11.30 18.47 2.16
CA GLY A 159 -11.05 19.90 2.02
C GLY A 159 -11.27 20.65 3.32
#